data_AF-A0AAD9GLW3-F1
#
_entry.id   AF-A0AAD9GLW3-F1
#
_cell.length_a   1.000
_cell.length_b   1.000
_cell.length_c   1.000
_cell.angle_alpha   90.00
_cell.angle_beta   90.00
_cell.angle_gamma   90.00
#
_symmetry.space_group_name_H-M   'P 1'
#
loop_
_entity.id
_entity.type
_entity.pdbx_description
1 polymer ?
#
loop_
_entity_poly.entity_id
_entity_poly.type
_entity_poly.pdbx_seq_one_letter_code
_entity_poly.pdbx_strand_id
1 'polypeptide(L)'
;MTLTQEKMDTLSRTSFLPVILVMNAWVFQYLLSVYFNRRREFRVCTLIIASFLVFATQLYLPDDMNLLIALNDISETSLQLTFIIQITLIGRAVSVKVKVRSIVWFTYVAEGFIIVGWINVVLCILDVADLLRGEAFHIFGNILESVSLVFVLVFRFFYLSMSMGFRVLVAKRKTEFLVFVLLVFHEFPFAMIEHETGISWEFPQAICHRVLMISCIVLNIRNKTRQGNRSSAVMKSKRESANQPPESTTRAKATFITTLGSKASTGRAYMSFSDAAKVAVTSARISQRD
;
A
#
# COMPACT_ATOMS: atom_id res chain seq x y z
N MET A 1 -17.86 -26.33 23.47
CA MET A 1 -17.87 -25.01 24.14
C MET A 1 -18.63 -24.08 23.21
N THR A 2 -19.90 -23.79 23.49
CA THR A 2 -20.74 -22.96 22.61
C THR A 2 -20.31 -21.50 22.72
N LEU A 3 -19.94 -20.91 21.57
CA LEU A 3 -19.69 -19.48 21.45
C LEU A 3 -21.05 -18.78 21.54
N THR A 4 -21.18 -17.78 22.40
CA THR A 4 -22.41 -16.98 22.56
C THR A 4 -22.09 -15.52 22.24
N GLN A 5 -23.08 -14.74 21.81
CA GLN A 5 -22.90 -13.31 21.46
C GLN A 5 -22.24 -12.52 22.61
N GLU A 6 -22.70 -12.74 23.84
CA GLU A 6 -22.15 -12.10 25.04
C GLU A 6 -20.65 -12.40 25.26
N LYS A 7 -20.22 -13.62 24.94
CA LYS A 7 -18.79 -13.98 25.01
C LYS A 7 -17.99 -13.29 23.91
N MET A 8 -18.57 -13.14 22.71
CA MET A 8 -17.95 -12.41 21.61
C MET A 8 -17.80 -10.93 21.96
N ASP A 9 -18.85 -10.29 22.48
CA ASP A 9 -18.83 -8.87 22.88
C ASP A 9 -17.79 -8.62 23.99
N THR A 10 -17.72 -9.52 24.97
CA THR A 10 -16.69 -9.47 26.02
C THR A 10 -15.29 -9.57 25.41
N LEU A 11 -15.07 -10.55 24.53
CA LEU A 11 -13.78 -10.76 23.86
C LEU A 11 -13.39 -9.56 22.99
N SER A 12 -14.37 -8.94 22.33
CA SER A 12 -14.19 -7.74 21.52
C SER A 12 -13.64 -6.59 22.34
N ARG A 13 -14.20 -6.33 23.52
CA ARG A 13 -13.72 -5.29 24.44
C ARG A 13 -12.38 -5.63 25.07
N THR A 14 -12.22 -6.83 25.60
CA THR A 14 -11.04 -7.18 26.42
C THR A 14 -9.81 -7.50 25.60
N SER A 15 -9.97 -8.03 24.38
CA SER A 15 -8.87 -8.62 23.62
C SER A 15 -8.75 -8.03 22.22
N PHE A 16 -9.84 -7.91 21.46
CA PHE A 16 -9.74 -7.43 20.08
C PHE A 16 -9.44 -5.94 19.98
N LEU A 17 -10.09 -5.11 20.80
CA LEU A 17 -9.89 -3.67 20.80
C LEU A 17 -8.42 -3.26 21.11
N PRO A 18 -7.75 -3.80 22.14
CA PRO A 18 -6.31 -3.55 22.36
C PRO A 18 -5.43 -3.97 21.17
N VAL A 19 -5.72 -5.10 20.53
CA VAL A 19 -4.95 -5.57 19.38
C VAL A 19 -5.14 -4.64 18.18
N ILE A 20 -6.38 -4.20 17.91
CA ILE A 20 -6.72 -3.20 16.89
C ILE A 20 -5.95 -1.89 17.15
N LEU A 21 -5.96 -1.41 18.39
CA LEU A 21 -5.26 -0.19 18.78
C LEU A 21 -3.75 -0.28 18.51
N VAL A 22 -3.10 -1.40 18.87
CA VAL A 22 -1.67 -1.62 18.64
C VAL A 22 -1.36 -1.64 17.13
N MET A 23 -2.20 -2.31 16.33
CA MET A 23 -2.06 -2.34 14.88
C MET A 23 -2.19 -0.94 14.27
N ASN A 24 -3.21 -0.19 14.69
CA ASN A 24 -3.47 1.18 14.23
C ASN A 24 -2.33 2.13 14.62
N ALA A 25 -1.84 2.02 15.86
CA ALA A 25 -0.69 2.79 16.34
C ALA A 25 0.57 2.49 15.53
N TRP A 26 0.83 1.22 15.22
CA TRP A 26 1.96 0.82 14.38
C TRP A 26 1.86 1.40 12.97
N VAL A 27 0.69 1.31 12.33
CA VAL A 27 0.46 1.90 10.99
C VAL A 27 0.66 3.41 11.03
N PHE A 28 0.07 4.10 12.01
CA PHE A 28 0.24 5.54 12.19
C PHE A 28 1.70 5.93 12.36
N GLN A 29 2.43 5.28 13.29
CA GLN A 29 3.85 5.54 13.52
C GLN A 29 4.69 5.30 12.26
N TYR A 30 4.42 4.21 11.53
CA TYR A 30 5.11 3.91 10.28
C TYR A 30 4.88 5.01 9.22
N LEU A 31 3.62 5.39 8.97
CA LEU A 31 3.27 6.39 7.97
C LEU A 31 3.80 7.77 8.34
N LEU A 32 3.68 8.14 9.62
CA LEU A 32 4.27 9.37 10.14
C LEU A 32 5.78 9.35 9.88
N SER A 33 6.51 8.32 10.32
CA SER A 33 7.96 8.22 10.15
C SER A 33 8.42 8.32 8.69
N VAL A 34 7.77 7.59 7.77
CA VAL A 34 8.16 7.55 6.35
C VAL A 34 7.84 8.84 5.61
N TYR A 35 6.73 9.49 5.94
CA TYR A 35 6.20 10.60 5.16
C TYR A 35 6.36 11.98 5.85
N PHE A 36 6.82 12.05 7.10
CA PHE A 36 6.94 13.30 7.87
C PHE A 36 7.75 14.40 7.18
N ASN A 37 8.84 14.03 6.51
CA ASN A 37 9.71 14.98 5.80
C ASN A 37 8.99 15.64 4.60
N ARG A 38 7.94 15.01 4.08
CA ARG A 38 7.15 15.48 2.93
C ARG A 38 5.78 16.04 3.34
N ARG A 39 5.55 16.30 4.64
CA ARG A 39 4.26 16.78 5.19
C ARG A 39 3.72 18.07 4.57
N ARG A 40 4.57 18.88 3.93
CA ARG A 40 4.15 20.10 3.20
C ARG A 40 3.38 19.79 1.92
N GLU A 41 3.50 18.59 1.38
CA GLU A 41 2.69 18.17 0.24
C GLU A 41 1.27 17.87 0.72
N PHE A 42 0.26 18.52 0.13
CA PHE A 42 -1.16 18.37 0.52
C PHE A 42 -1.58 16.90 0.67
N ARG A 43 -1.18 16.04 -0.27
CA ARG A 43 -1.52 14.60 -0.29
C ARG A 43 -0.88 13.80 0.83
N VAL A 44 0.30 14.23 1.25
CA VAL A 44 1.00 13.61 2.39
C VAL A 44 0.37 14.09 3.68
N CYS A 45 -0.04 15.36 3.73
CA CYS A 45 -0.83 15.89 4.84
C CYS A 45 -2.13 15.10 5.02
N THR A 46 -2.91 14.91 3.94
CA THR A 46 -4.15 14.12 4.00
C THR A 46 -3.88 12.67 4.39
N LEU A 47 -2.80 12.04 3.92
CA LEU A 47 -2.39 10.71 4.38
C LEU A 47 -2.16 10.67 5.89
N ILE A 48 -1.44 11.65 6.44
CA ILE A 48 -1.13 11.72 7.87
C ILE A 48 -2.40 11.95 8.68
N ILE A 49 -3.30 12.82 8.23
CA ILE A 49 -4.59 13.07 8.88
C ILE A 49 -5.45 11.80 8.88
N ALA A 50 -5.58 11.12 7.74
CA ALA A 50 -6.32 9.85 7.67
C ALA A 50 -5.71 8.81 8.61
N SER A 51 -4.37 8.67 8.65
CA SER A 51 -3.70 7.74 9.55
C SER A 51 -3.86 8.11 11.03
N PHE A 52 -3.98 9.41 11.34
CA PHE A 52 -4.27 9.87 12.69
C PHE A 52 -5.70 9.50 13.09
N LEU A 53 -6.68 9.66 12.19
CA LEU A 53 -8.07 9.25 12.43
C LEU A 53 -8.21 7.75 12.71
N VAL A 54 -7.46 6.90 11.97
CA VAL A 54 -7.39 5.44 12.22
C VAL A 54 -7.03 5.14 13.68
N PHE A 55 -6.07 5.87 14.23
CA PHE A 55 -5.60 5.70 15.60
C PHE A 55 -6.53 6.39 16.63
N ALA A 56 -6.93 7.63 16.37
CA ALA A 56 -7.69 8.46 17.31
C ALA A 56 -9.09 7.90 17.61
N THR A 57 -9.75 7.32 16.60
CA THR A 57 -11.07 6.68 16.74
C THR A 57 -11.08 5.52 17.73
N GLN A 58 -9.93 4.86 17.92
CA GLN A 58 -9.79 3.70 18.81
C GLN A 58 -9.15 4.03 20.15
N LEU A 59 -8.75 5.29 20.37
CA LEU A 59 -8.19 5.73 21.64
C LEU A 59 -9.27 5.84 22.72
N TYR A 60 -10.51 6.09 22.31
CA TYR A 60 -11.66 6.10 23.20
C TYR A 60 -12.14 4.67 23.39
N LEU A 61 -12.32 4.24 24.65
CA LEU A 61 -12.96 2.97 24.99
C LEU A 61 -14.40 3.28 25.41
N PRO A 62 -15.37 3.33 24.48
CA PRO A 62 -16.77 3.58 24.81
C PRO A 62 -17.39 2.41 25.58
N ASP A 63 -18.29 2.73 26.51
CA ASP A 63 -19.08 1.74 27.23
C ASP A 63 -20.22 1.15 26.39
N ASP A 64 -20.62 1.81 25.30
CA ASP A 64 -21.66 1.36 24.36
C ASP A 64 -21.06 0.55 23.20
N MET A 65 -21.66 -0.62 22.92
CA MET A 65 -21.25 -1.47 21.79
C MET A 65 -21.55 -0.82 20.44
N ASN A 66 -22.67 -0.08 20.31
CA ASN A 66 -23.02 0.53 19.03
C ASN A 66 -22.03 1.62 18.64
N LEU A 67 -21.62 2.43 19.61
CA LEU A 67 -20.57 3.43 19.42
C LEU A 67 -19.21 2.78 19.11
N LEU A 68 -18.90 1.64 19.73
CA LEU A 68 -17.67 0.91 19.48
C LEU A 68 -17.58 0.41 18.02
N ILE A 69 -18.68 -0.16 17.51
CA ILE A 69 -18.83 -0.61 16.12
C ILE A 69 -18.66 0.56 15.16
N ALA A 70 -19.38 1.65 15.39
CA ALA A 70 -19.31 2.82 14.50
C ALA A 70 -17.91 3.49 14.50
N LEU A 71 -17.19 3.50 15.63
CA LEU A 71 -15.79 3.94 15.68
C LEU A 71 -14.85 2.97 14.95
N ASN A 72 -15.15 1.66 14.95
CA ASN A 72 -14.44 0.69 14.12
C ASN A 72 -14.64 0.97 12.63
N ASP A 73 -15.87 1.26 12.18
CA ASP A 73 -16.16 1.59 10.78
C ASP A 73 -15.40 2.84 10.31
N ILE A 74 -15.35 3.89 11.13
CA ILE A 74 -14.56 5.10 10.81
C ILE A 74 -13.07 4.74 10.71
N SER A 75 -12.55 3.94 11.64
CA SER A 75 -11.15 3.51 11.67
C SER A 75 -10.80 2.68 10.42
N GLU A 76 -11.68 1.78 10.02
CA GLU A 76 -11.56 0.89 8.88
C GLU A 76 -11.58 1.64 7.55
N THR A 77 -12.60 2.48 7.35
CA THR A 77 -12.72 3.37 6.19
C THR A 77 -11.50 4.30 6.08
N SER A 78 -11.05 4.86 7.21
CA SER A 78 -9.86 5.72 7.23
C SER A 78 -8.59 4.94 6.88
N LEU A 79 -8.47 3.69 7.33
CA LEU A 79 -7.30 2.83 7.04
C LEU A 79 -7.25 2.49 5.55
N GLN A 80 -8.37 2.10 4.97
CA GLN A 80 -8.51 1.88 3.53
C GLN A 80 -8.15 3.14 2.73
N LEU A 81 -8.63 4.31 3.16
CA LEU A 81 -8.27 5.60 2.56
C LEU A 81 -6.75 5.84 2.60
N THR A 82 -6.06 5.53 3.72
CA THR A 82 -4.58 5.66 3.76
C THR A 82 -3.89 4.79 2.72
N PHE A 83 -4.44 3.62 2.42
CA PHE A 83 -3.87 2.69 1.44
C PHE A 83 -4.06 3.15 0.00
N ILE A 84 -5.25 3.71 -0.31
CA ILE A 84 -5.53 4.35 -1.60
C ILE A 84 -4.60 5.56 -1.79
N ILE A 85 -4.40 6.39 -0.76
CA ILE A 85 -3.48 7.53 -0.85
C ILE A 85 -2.04 7.05 -1.09
N GLN A 86 -1.59 6.00 -0.38
CA GLN A 86 -0.26 5.41 -0.60
C GLN A 86 -0.06 4.91 -2.03
N ILE A 87 -1.02 4.17 -2.58
CA ILE A 87 -0.89 3.65 -3.96
C ILE A 87 -0.89 4.78 -4.98
N THR A 88 -1.64 5.85 -4.72
CA THR A 88 -1.70 7.04 -5.57
C THR A 88 -0.39 7.82 -5.55
N LEU A 89 0.21 8.00 -4.37
CA LEU A 89 1.53 8.62 -4.22
C LEU A 89 2.60 7.83 -4.99
N ILE A 90 2.57 6.50 -4.91
CA ILE A 90 3.48 5.62 -5.66
C ILE A 90 3.21 5.72 -7.16
N GLY A 91 1.94 5.61 -7.58
CA GLY A 91 1.51 5.66 -8.96
C GLY A 91 1.92 6.95 -9.66
N ARG A 92 1.78 8.09 -8.99
CA ARG A 92 2.23 9.39 -9.52
C ARG A 92 3.74 9.51 -9.64
N ALA A 93 4.49 9.01 -8.66
CA ALA A 93 5.94 8.99 -8.74
C ALA A 93 6.45 8.15 -9.93
N VAL A 94 5.70 7.12 -10.31
CA VAL A 94 5.96 6.30 -11.52
C VAL A 94 5.47 7.01 -12.79
N SER A 95 4.29 7.64 -12.78
CA SER A 95 3.71 8.28 -13.96
C SER A 95 4.57 9.42 -14.50
N VAL A 96 5.16 10.22 -13.60
CA VAL A 96 6.09 11.30 -13.96
C VAL A 96 7.33 10.76 -14.69
N LYS A 97 7.75 9.53 -14.39
CA LYS A 97 8.96 8.93 -14.96
C LYS A 97 8.72 8.18 -16.27
N VAL A 98 7.64 7.42 -16.37
CA VAL A 98 7.39 6.55 -17.54
C VAL A 98 6.50 7.25 -18.60
N LYS A 99 5.85 8.37 -18.27
CA LYS A 99 4.95 9.16 -19.16
C LYS A 99 3.94 8.28 -19.92
N VAL A 100 3.44 7.22 -19.29
CA VAL A 100 2.43 6.33 -19.89
C VAL A 100 1.04 6.91 -19.61
N ARG A 101 0.29 7.18 -20.68
CA ARG A 101 -1.05 7.79 -20.60
C ARG A 101 -2.03 6.99 -19.72
N SER A 102 -1.92 5.66 -19.72
CA SER A 102 -2.74 4.78 -18.88
C SER A 102 -2.48 4.98 -17.38
N ILE A 103 -1.22 5.13 -16.94
CA ILE A 103 -0.89 5.34 -15.52
C ILE A 103 -1.44 6.68 -15.03
N VAL A 104 -1.41 7.70 -15.89
CA VAL A 104 -2.00 9.02 -15.60
C VAL A 104 -3.50 8.89 -15.38
N TRP A 105 -4.22 8.18 -16.25
CA TRP A 105 -5.66 7.95 -16.12
C TRP A 105 -6.01 7.18 -14.83
N PHE A 106 -5.31 6.08 -14.54
CA PHE A 106 -5.49 5.36 -13.28
C PHE A 106 -5.20 6.24 -12.05
N THR A 107 -4.21 7.12 -12.13
CA THR A 107 -3.94 8.07 -11.03
C THR A 107 -5.13 9.01 -10.83
N TYR A 108 -5.74 9.53 -11.89
CA TYR A 108 -6.95 10.37 -11.77
C TYR A 108 -8.13 9.63 -11.15
N VAL A 109 -8.36 8.37 -11.55
CA VAL A 109 -9.39 7.53 -10.94
C VAL A 109 -9.10 7.33 -9.45
N ALA A 110 -7.84 7.11 -9.08
CA ALA A 110 -7.42 6.99 -7.68
C ALA A 110 -7.64 8.28 -6.88
N GLU A 111 -7.38 9.47 -7.46
CA GLU A 111 -7.74 10.74 -6.81
C GLU A 111 -9.25 10.85 -6.56
N GLY A 112 -10.07 10.38 -7.51
CA GLY A 112 -11.52 10.30 -7.34
C GLY A 112 -11.90 9.44 -6.12
N PHE A 113 -11.31 8.25 -6.00
CA PHE A 113 -11.49 7.40 -4.81
C PHE A 113 -11.04 8.07 -3.51
N ILE A 114 -9.98 8.88 -3.53
CA ILE A 114 -9.55 9.62 -2.33
C ILE A 114 -10.61 10.63 -1.91
N ILE A 115 -11.18 11.38 -2.85
CA ILE A 115 -12.23 12.38 -2.56
C ILE A 115 -13.48 11.67 -2.02
N VAL A 116 -13.94 10.63 -2.71
CA VAL A 116 -15.11 9.86 -2.30
C VAL A 116 -14.87 9.17 -0.95
N GLY A 117 -13.66 8.66 -0.69
CA GLY A 117 -13.28 8.09 0.59
C GLY A 117 -13.29 9.10 1.73
N TRP A 118 -12.85 10.34 1.51
CA TRP A 118 -12.99 11.41 2.50
C TRP A 118 -14.45 11.74 2.79
N ILE A 119 -15.30 11.77 1.76
CA ILE A 119 -16.74 11.95 1.95
C ILE A 119 -17.29 10.81 2.80
N ASN A 120 -16.90 9.56 2.53
CA ASN A 120 -17.32 8.41 3.34
C ASN A 120 -16.91 8.55 4.80
N VAL A 121 -15.65 8.92 5.09
CA VAL A 121 -15.19 9.17 6.46
C VAL A 121 -16.03 10.25 7.15
N VAL A 122 -16.37 11.34 6.46
CA VAL A 122 -17.22 12.40 7.02
C VAL A 122 -18.64 11.88 7.28
N LEU A 123 -19.21 11.08 6.37
CA LEU A 123 -20.52 10.47 6.57
C LEU A 123 -20.53 9.54 7.80
N CYS A 124 -19.50 8.70 7.97
CA CYS A 124 -19.38 7.85 9.17
C CYS A 124 -19.25 8.69 10.46
N ILE A 125 -18.54 9.81 10.44
CA ILE A 125 -18.45 10.72 11.60
C ILE A 125 -19.80 11.37 11.90
N LEU A 126 -20.56 11.77 10.87
CA LEU A 126 -21.89 12.36 11.04
C LEU A 126 -22.92 11.35 11.54
N ASP A 127 -22.78 10.09 11.15
CA ASP A 127 -23.60 8.97 11.66
C ASP A 127 -23.33 8.74 13.15
N VAL A 128 -22.06 8.71 13.57
CA VAL A 128 -21.68 8.66 15.01
C VAL A 128 -22.19 9.87 15.80
N ALA A 129 -22.31 11.03 15.17
CA ALA A 129 -22.84 12.24 15.80
C ALA A 129 -24.38 12.29 15.86
N ASP A 130 -25.07 11.23 15.42
CA ASP A 130 -26.53 11.15 15.30
C ASP A 130 -27.16 12.26 14.41
N LEU A 131 -26.36 12.86 13.51
CA LEU A 131 -26.82 13.93 12.62
C LEU A 131 -27.42 13.43 11.31
N LEU A 132 -27.01 12.24 10.86
CA LEU A 132 -27.48 11.60 9.63
C LEU A 132 -27.60 10.11 9.87
N ARG A 133 -28.83 9.59 9.94
CA ARG A 133 -29.09 8.15 10.10
C ARG A 133 -29.68 7.61 8.81
N GLY A 134 -28.99 6.69 8.15
CA GLY A 134 -29.45 6.15 6.86
C GLY A 134 -28.72 4.89 6.42
N GLU A 135 -29.47 3.80 6.27
CA GLU A 135 -28.99 2.50 5.78
C GLU A 135 -28.28 2.60 4.42
N ALA A 136 -28.70 3.55 3.59
CA ALA A 136 -28.05 3.83 2.30
C ALA A 136 -26.57 4.22 2.43
N PHE A 137 -26.16 4.86 3.53
CA PHE A 137 -24.77 5.26 3.75
C PHE A 137 -23.88 4.05 4.07
N HIS A 138 -24.36 3.09 4.86
CA HIS A 138 -23.63 1.85 5.13
C HIS A 138 -23.47 1.01 3.86
N ILE A 139 -24.54 0.87 3.07
CA ILE A 139 -24.47 0.15 1.77
C ILE A 139 -23.47 0.83 0.83
N PHE A 140 -23.50 2.16 0.75
CA PHE A 140 -22.54 2.92 -0.05
C PHE A 140 -21.10 2.71 0.42
N GLY A 141 -20.86 2.75 1.74
CA GLY A 141 -19.56 2.50 2.35
C GLY A 141 -18.99 1.14 1.97
N ASN A 142 -19.77 0.07 2.13
CA ASN A 142 -19.33 -1.30 1.81
C ASN A 142 -19.05 -1.48 0.32
N ILE A 143 -19.88 -0.92 -0.57
CA ILE A 143 -19.64 -0.95 -2.01
C ILE A 143 -18.35 -0.20 -2.34
N LEU A 144 -18.15 0.98 -1.76
CA LEU A 144 -16.96 1.78 -1.96
C LEU A 144 -15.69 1.05 -1.49
N GLU A 145 -15.76 0.39 -0.34
CA GLU A 145 -14.71 -0.47 0.19
C GLU A 145 -14.32 -1.54 -0.81
N SER A 146 -15.26 -2.41 -1.15
CA SER A 146 -15.07 -3.51 -2.11
C SER A 146 -14.48 -3.04 -3.44
N VAL A 147 -15.08 -2.01 -4.04
CA VAL A 147 -14.65 -1.48 -5.35
C VAL A 147 -13.24 -0.88 -5.25
N SER A 148 -12.94 -0.17 -4.17
CA SER A 148 -11.64 0.46 -4.00
C SER A 148 -10.52 -0.58 -3.76
N LEU A 149 -10.77 -1.66 -3.02
CA LEU A 149 -9.78 -2.71 -2.78
C LEU A 149 -9.44 -3.44 -4.08
N VAL A 150 -10.46 -3.77 -4.89
CA VAL A 150 -10.28 -4.31 -6.24
C VAL A 150 -9.47 -3.35 -7.11
N PHE A 151 -9.81 -2.05 -7.08
CA PHE A 151 -9.08 -1.03 -7.82
C PHE A 151 -7.60 -0.96 -7.40
N VAL A 152 -7.31 -0.96 -6.09
CA VAL A 152 -5.93 -0.92 -5.58
C VAL A 152 -5.14 -2.15 -6.02
N LEU A 153 -5.73 -3.35 -5.95
CA LEU A 153 -5.13 -4.57 -6.47
C LEU A 153 -4.79 -4.40 -7.96
N VAL A 154 -5.77 -4.05 -8.79
CA VAL A 154 -5.59 -3.93 -10.24
C VAL A 154 -4.55 -2.87 -10.56
N PHE A 155 -4.69 -1.66 -10.03
CA PHE A 155 -3.79 -0.54 -10.30
C PHE A 155 -2.36 -0.90 -9.92
N ARG A 156 -2.18 -1.56 -8.76
CA ARG A 156 -0.87 -1.95 -8.26
C ARG A 156 -0.15 -2.93 -9.17
N PHE A 157 -0.81 -4.03 -9.51
CA PHE A 157 -0.19 -5.06 -10.33
C PHE A 157 -0.11 -4.65 -11.80
N PHE A 158 -0.99 -3.76 -12.26
CA PHE A 158 -0.90 -3.14 -13.58
C PHE A 158 0.41 -2.36 -13.73
N TYR A 159 0.71 -1.40 -12.85
CA TYR A 159 1.96 -0.64 -12.99
C TYR A 159 3.21 -1.53 -12.82
N LEU A 160 3.16 -2.53 -11.93
CA LEU A 160 4.27 -3.47 -11.76
C LEU A 160 4.49 -4.33 -13.01
N SER A 161 3.40 -4.78 -13.65
CA SER A 161 3.48 -5.59 -14.87
C SER A 161 4.10 -4.83 -16.04
N MET A 162 3.87 -3.52 -16.12
CA MET A 162 4.51 -2.66 -17.13
C MET A 162 6.04 -2.60 -16.97
N SER A 163 6.55 -2.80 -15.76
CA SER A 163 7.99 -2.71 -15.48
C SER A 163 8.77 -4.03 -15.64
N MET A 164 8.13 -5.18 -15.39
CA MET A 164 8.81 -6.50 -15.36
C MET A 164 8.16 -7.56 -16.25
N GLY A 165 6.98 -7.31 -16.81
CA GLY A 165 6.12 -8.31 -17.45
C GLY A 165 5.29 -9.12 -16.44
N PHE A 166 4.04 -9.42 -16.78
CA PHE A 166 3.07 -10.05 -15.86
C PHE A 166 3.49 -11.45 -15.39
N ARG A 167 3.98 -12.31 -16.29
CA ARG A 167 4.40 -13.68 -15.92
C ARG A 167 5.57 -13.68 -14.93
N VAL A 168 6.54 -12.79 -15.16
CA VAL A 168 7.71 -12.63 -14.26
C VAL A 168 7.29 -12.01 -12.93
N LEU A 169 6.31 -11.09 -12.95
CA LEU A 169 5.74 -10.49 -11.75
C LEU A 169 5.08 -11.53 -10.85
N VAL A 170 4.20 -12.37 -11.40
CA VAL A 170 3.54 -13.45 -10.63
C VAL A 170 4.58 -14.43 -10.09
N ALA A 171 5.57 -14.83 -10.90
CA ALA A 171 6.62 -15.76 -10.45
C ALA A 171 7.48 -15.17 -9.32
N LYS A 172 7.89 -13.89 -9.40
CA LYS A 172 8.80 -13.26 -8.42
C LYS A 172 8.08 -12.67 -7.21
N ARG A 173 6.81 -12.30 -7.33
CA ARG A 173 6.02 -11.61 -6.30
C ARG A 173 4.71 -12.32 -5.95
N LYS A 174 4.66 -13.65 -6.10
CA LYS A 174 3.47 -14.48 -5.78
C LYS A 174 2.87 -14.21 -4.41
N THR A 175 3.71 -13.99 -3.39
CA THR A 175 3.24 -13.72 -2.02
C THR A 175 2.60 -12.34 -1.89
N GLU A 176 3.13 -11.33 -2.58
CA GLU A 176 2.51 -9.99 -2.62
C GLU A 176 1.15 -10.09 -3.32
N PHE A 177 1.08 -10.75 -4.48
CA PHE A 177 -0.18 -10.93 -5.20
C PHE A 177 -1.22 -11.67 -4.36
N LEU A 178 -0.84 -12.77 -3.71
CA LEU A 178 -1.73 -13.55 -2.86
C LEU A 178 -2.29 -12.74 -1.69
N VAL A 179 -1.46 -11.96 -0.98
CA VAL A 179 -1.95 -11.14 0.15
C VAL A 179 -2.92 -10.07 -0.32
N PHE A 180 -2.69 -9.44 -1.48
CA PHE A 180 -3.66 -8.48 -2.03
C PHE A 180 -4.96 -9.14 -2.47
N VAL A 181 -4.91 -10.36 -3.00
CA VAL A 181 -6.12 -11.13 -3.32
C VAL A 181 -6.89 -11.46 -2.04
N LEU A 182 -6.20 -11.95 -1.00
CA LEU A 182 -6.82 -12.20 0.30
C LEU A 182 -7.42 -10.93 0.90
N LEU A 183 -6.77 -9.78 0.74
CA LEU A 183 -7.29 -8.49 1.16
C LEU A 183 -8.62 -8.14 0.46
N VAL A 184 -8.76 -8.42 -0.83
CA VAL A 184 -10.02 -8.17 -1.56
C VAL A 184 -11.14 -9.10 -1.09
N PHE A 185 -10.83 -10.35 -0.77
CA PHE A 185 -11.82 -11.36 -0.36
C PHE A 185 -11.95 -11.51 1.16
N HIS A 186 -11.44 -10.55 1.94
CA HIS A 186 -11.29 -10.73 3.38
C HIS A 186 -12.64 -10.81 4.13
N GLU A 187 -13.69 -10.17 3.62
CA GLU A 187 -15.05 -10.17 4.21
C GLU A 187 -15.78 -11.51 4.01
N PHE A 188 -15.59 -12.14 2.84
CA PHE A 188 -16.31 -13.35 2.43
C PHE A 188 -16.28 -14.51 3.45
N PRO A 189 -15.12 -14.91 4.02
CA PRO A 189 -15.10 -15.99 5.00
C PRO A 189 -15.87 -15.64 6.28
N PHE A 190 -15.87 -14.38 6.72
CA PHE A 190 -16.59 -13.97 7.93
C PHE A 190 -18.09 -13.90 7.68
N ALA A 191 -18.52 -13.38 6.53
CA ALA A 191 -19.92 -13.39 6.12
C ALA A 191 -20.50 -14.83 6.05
N MET A 192 -19.73 -15.79 5.56
CA MET A 192 -20.14 -17.20 5.55
C MET A 192 -20.30 -17.77 6.97
N ILE A 193 -19.35 -17.47 7.87
CA ILE A 193 -19.41 -17.98 9.25
C ILE A 193 -20.55 -17.32 10.03
N GLU A 194 -20.79 -16.03 9.82
CA GLU A 194 -21.89 -15.29 10.43
C GLU A 194 -23.25 -15.85 9.99
N HIS A 195 -23.42 -16.17 8.70
CA HIS A 195 -24.62 -16.84 8.19
C HIS A 195 -24.90 -18.18 8.89
N GLU A 196 -23.87 -18.97 9.16
CA GLU A 196 -24.00 -20.30 9.79
C GLU A 196 -24.13 -20.24 11.32
N THR A 197 -23.54 -19.24 11.97
CA THR A 197 -23.47 -19.15 13.44
C THR A 197 -24.48 -18.19 14.06
N GLY A 198 -24.97 -17.21 13.29
CA GLY A 198 -25.85 -16.13 13.78
C GLY A 198 -25.18 -15.18 14.76
N ILE A 199 -23.84 -15.19 14.86
CA ILE A 199 -23.03 -14.37 15.75
C ILE A 199 -22.28 -13.35 14.91
N SER A 200 -22.16 -12.10 15.39
CA SER A 200 -21.39 -11.08 14.66
C SER A 200 -19.89 -11.35 14.72
N TRP A 201 -19.23 -11.39 13.56
CA TRP A 201 -17.78 -11.60 13.42
C TRP A 201 -17.03 -10.33 13.02
N GLU A 202 -17.66 -9.17 13.21
CA GLU A 202 -17.17 -7.86 12.79
C GLU A 202 -15.77 -7.53 13.35
N PHE A 203 -15.54 -7.69 14.66
CA PHE A 203 -14.22 -7.41 15.25
C PHE A 203 -13.12 -8.36 14.76
N PRO A 204 -13.32 -9.69 14.72
CA PRO A 204 -12.40 -10.61 14.05
C PRO A 204 -12.11 -10.27 12.59
N GLN A 205 -13.14 -9.90 11.82
CA GLN A 205 -13.00 -9.43 10.43
C GLN A 205 -12.12 -8.18 10.38
N ALA A 206 -12.40 -7.20 11.23
CA ALA A 206 -11.68 -5.93 11.30
C ALA A 206 -10.20 -6.12 11.70
N ILE A 207 -9.89 -7.14 12.51
CA ILE A 207 -8.51 -7.58 12.78
C ILE A 207 -7.88 -8.18 11.52
N CYS A 208 -8.59 -9.09 10.84
CA CYS A 208 -8.09 -9.73 9.62
C CYS A 208 -7.77 -8.69 8.54
N HIS A 209 -8.65 -7.73 8.32
CA HIS A 209 -8.44 -6.62 7.39
C HIS A 209 -7.16 -5.84 7.72
N ARG A 210 -6.97 -5.45 8.99
CA ARG A 210 -5.76 -4.76 9.47
C ARG A 210 -4.49 -5.60 9.29
N VAL A 211 -4.53 -6.89 9.59
CA VAL A 211 -3.39 -7.80 9.41
C VAL A 211 -3.00 -7.91 7.93
N LEU A 212 -3.97 -8.01 7.02
CA LEU A 212 -3.72 -8.06 5.58
C LEU A 212 -3.15 -6.74 5.06
N MET A 213 -3.66 -5.60 5.54
CA MET A 213 -3.14 -4.27 5.21
C MET A 213 -1.70 -4.06 5.71
N ILE A 214 -1.42 -4.43 6.95
CA ILE A 214 -0.07 -4.41 7.52
C ILE A 214 0.87 -5.33 6.73
N SER A 215 0.41 -6.53 6.38
CA SER A 215 1.18 -7.47 5.56
C SER A 215 1.52 -6.88 4.19
N CYS A 216 0.58 -6.20 3.54
CA CYS A 216 0.82 -5.46 2.31
C CYS A 216 1.92 -4.40 2.50
N ILE A 217 1.87 -3.61 3.58
CA ILE A 217 2.89 -2.59 3.89
C ILE A 217 4.26 -3.24 4.12
N VAL A 218 4.34 -4.29 4.94
CA VAL A 218 5.59 -5.00 5.25
C VAL A 218 6.23 -5.59 3.99
N LEU A 219 5.43 -6.20 3.11
CA LEU A 219 5.91 -6.73 1.84
C LEU A 219 6.47 -5.62 0.94
N ASN A 220 5.88 -4.42 0.96
CA ASN A 220 6.37 -3.26 0.22
C ASN A 220 7.74 -2.81 0.71
N ILE A 221 7.90 -2.72 2.04
CA ILE A 221 9.16 -2.36 2.68
C ILE A 221 10.24 -3.39 2.34
N ARG A 222 9.94 -4.69 2.52
CA ARG A 222 10.87 -5.78 2.23
C ARG A 222 11.35 -5.77 0.78
N ASN A 223 10.45 -5.52 -0.15
CA ASN A 223 10.79 -5.43 -1.57
C ASN A 223 11.66 -4.21 -1.88
N LYS A 224 11.41 -3.07 -1.23
CA LYS A 224 12.25 -1.87 -1.33
C LYS A 224 13.66 -2.12 -0.80
N THR A 225 13.80 -2.74 0.37
CA THR A 225 15.10 -3.06 0.98
C THR A 225 15.90 -4.07 0.15
N ARG A 226 15.25 -5.14 -0.35
CA ARG A 226 15.92 -6.15 -1.18
C ARG A 226 16.44 -5.58 -2.51
N GLN A 227 15.74 -4.62 -3.09
CA GLN A 227 16.20 -3.94 -4.31
C GLN A 227 17.35 -2.96 -4.03
N GLY A 228 17.33 -2.23 -2.91
CA GLY A 228 18.43 -1.35 -2.49
C GLY A 228 19.75 -2.10 -2.24
N ASN A 229 19.69 -3.29 -1.64
CA ASN A 229 20.89 -4.11 -1.41
C ASN A 229 21.48 -4.64 -2.72
N ARG A 230 20.64 -4.99 -3.70
CA ARG A 230 21.09 -5.44 -5.02
C ARG A 230 21.77 -4.33 -5.82
N SER A 231 21.26 -3.10 -5.79
CA SER A 231 21.90 -1.98 -6.50
C SER A 231 23.25 -1.60 -5.87
N SER A 232 23.38 -1.69 -4.54
CA SER A 232 24.65 -1.49 -3.84
C SER A 232 25.69 -2.56 -4.18
N ALA A 233 25.30 -3.84 -4.20
CA ALA A 233 26.20 -4.94 -4.56
C ALA A 233 26.69 -4.86 -6.01
N VAL A 234 25.82 -4.49 -6.95
CA VAL A 234 26.19 -4.30 -8.37
C VAL A 234 27.12 -3.08 -8.54
N MET A 235 26.90 -1.98 -7.81
CA MET A 235 27.82 -0.83 -7.82
C MET A 235 29.19 -1.18 -7.23
N LYS A 236 29.24 -2.02 -6.19
CA LYS A 236 30.50 -2.47 -5.59
C LYS A 236 31.30 -3.38 -6.53
N SER A 237 30.63 -4.33 -7.18
CA SER A 237 31.24 -5.19 -8.21
C SER A 237 31.74 -4.41 -9.43
N LYS A 238 30.99 -3.39 -9.90
CA LYS A 238 31.44 -2.55 -11.02
C LYS A 238 32.65 -1.67 -10.67
N ARG A 239 32.80 -1.29 -9.40
CA ARG A 239 33.94 -0.52 -8.89
C ARG A 239 35.19 -1.39 -8.70
N GLU A 240 35.02 -2.67 -8.37
CA GLU A 240 36.12 -3.65 -8.32
C GLU A 240 36.64 -4.02 -9.72
N SER A 241 35.77 -4.14 -10.73
CA SER A 241 36.22 -4.35 -12.12
C SER A 241 36.85 -3.10 -12.78
N ALA A 242 36.62 -1.89 -12.25
CA ALA A 242 37.20 -0.66 -12.78
C ALA A 242 38.58 -0.29 -12.17
N ASN A 243 39.03 -1.04 -11.16
CA ASN A 243 40.29 -0.81 -10.44
C ASN A 243 41.38 -1.85 -10.76
N GLN A 244 41.21 -2.66 -11.81
CA GLN A 244 42.30 -3.52 -12.30
C GLN A 244 43.24 -2.70 -13.21
N PRO A 245 44.55 -2.64 -12.92
CA PRO A 245 45.52 -1.97 -13.80
C PRO A 245 45.71 -2.76 -15.11
N PRO A 246 46.16 -2.11 -16.21
CA PRO A 246 46.32 -2.76 -17.49
C PRO A 246 47.63 -3.55 -17.49
N GLU A 247 47.57 -4.85 -17.21
CA GLU A 247 48.69 -5.74 -17.53
C GLU A 247 48.58 -6.26 -18.97
N SER A 248 49.67 -6.00 -19.69
CA SER A 248 49.96 -6.31 -21.07
C SER A 248 50.08 -7.80 -21.36
N THR A 249 49.45 -8.23 -22.47
CA THR A 249 49.94 -9.19 -23.49
C THR A 249 50.49 -10.55 -22.98
N THR A 250 50.00 -11.72 -23.41
CA THR A 250 50.19 -12.26 -24.77
C THR A 250 49.44 -13.61 -24.94
N ARG A 251 48.77 -13.78 -26.11
CA ARG A 251 48.54 -15.01 -26.95
C ARG A 251 48.07 -16.33 -26.28
N ALA A 252 47.15 -17.11 -26.83
CA ALA A 252 46.64 -17.22 -28.20
C ALA A 252 45.44 -18.19 -28.30
N LYS A 253 44.55 -17.88 -29.27
CA LYS A 253 43.78 -18.78 -30.18
C LYS A 253 42.70 -19.69 -29.55
N ALA A 254 41.53 -19.89 -30.15
CA ALA A 254 40.79 -19.43 -31.33
C ALA A 254 39.33 -19.97 -31.12
N THR A 255 38.22 -19.55 -31.71
CA THR A 255 37.87 -19.40 -33.14
C THR A 255 36.40 -18.92 -33.18
N PHE A 256 36.12 -17.85 -33.96
CA PHE A 256 34.96 -17.65 -34.89
C PHE A 256 33.53 -18.01 -34.41
N ILE A 257 32.51 -17.14 -34.52
CA ILE A 257 32.00 -16.53 -35.76
C ILE A 257 31.46 -15.12 -35.50
N THR A 258 31.92 -14.20 -36.33
CA THR A 258 31.38 -12.88 -36.60
C THR A 258 30.16 -13.00 -37.51
N THR A 259 29.05 -12.34 -37.20
CA THR A 259 28.26 -11.65 -38.24
C THR A 259 27.68 -10.37 -37.68
N LEU A 260 28.24 -9.28 -38.19
CA LEU A 260 27.82 -7.91 -38.01
C LEU A 260 26.47 -7.71 -38.72
N GLY A 261 25.48 -7.18 -38.01
CA GLY A 261 24.31 -6.52 -38.56
C GLY A 261 24.21 -5.13 -37.93
N SER A 262 24.22 -4.11 -38.78
CA SER A 262 24.48 -2.70 -38.48
C SER A 262 23.50 -2.00 -37.55
N LYS A 263 24.05 -1.09 -36.74
CA LYS A 263 23.52 0.22 -36.29
C LYS A 263 22.07 0.55 -36.71
N ALA A 264 21.18 0.67 -35.73
CA ALA A 264 20.37 1.88 -35.44
C ALA A 264 19.29 1.59 -34.39
N SER A 265 19.54 1.92 -33.12
CA SER A 265 18.47 2.41 -32.24
C SER A 265 19.09 3.23 -31.11
N THR A 266 19.08 4.53 -31.32
CA THR A 266 19.08 5.55 -30.28
C THR A 266 18.04 5.20 -29.21
N GLY A 267 18.43 5.27 -27.94
CA GLY A 267 17.48 5.60 -26.88
C GLY A 267 17.17 4.53 -25.84
N ARG A 268 17.32 4.97 -24.59
CA ARG A 268 16.67 4.49 -23.36
C ARG A 268 17.37 3.32 -22.66
N ALA A 269 18.47 3.65 -22.00
CA ALA A 269 18.93 2.92 -20.83
C ALA A 269 17.79 2.86 -19.80
N TYR A 270 17.24 1.68 -19.56
CA TYR A 270 16.24 1.43 -18.54
C TYR A 270 16.89 1.56 -17.15
N MET A 271 16.69 2.71 -16.51
CA MET A 271 17.11 2.95 -15.13
C MET A 271 16.21 2.19 -14.15
N SER A 272 16.85 1.50 -13.21
CA SER A 272 16.23 0.65 -12.20
C SER A 272 15.64 1.48 -11.05
N PHE A 273 14.66 0.89 -10.33
CA PHE A 273 13.95 1.44 -9.17
C PHE A 273 14.84 2.08 -8.08
N SER A 274 16.14 1.74 -8.03
CA SER A 274 17.13 2.37 -7.16
C SER A 274 17.44 3.83 -7.52
N ASP A 275 17.42 4.16 -8.82
CA ASP A 275 17.78 5.51 -9.29
C ASP A 275 16.61 6.49 -9.09
N ALA A 276 15.40 5.96 -9.07
CA ALA A 276 14.17 6.68 -8.78
C ALA A 276 14.12 7.32 -7.37
N ALA A 277 14.79 6.71 -6.39
CA ALA A 277 14.89 7.21 -5.01
C ALA A 277 16.14 8.09 -4.80
N LYS A 278 17.26 7.77 -5.45
CA LYS A 278 18.48 8.60 -5.38
C LYS A 278 18.29 9.97 -6.03
N VAL A 279 17.64 10.06 -7.20
CA VAL A 279 17.44 11.33 -7.91
C VAL A 279 16.57 12.32 -7.11
N ALA A 280 15.56 11.82 -6.39
CA ALA A 280 14.72 12.66 -5.53
C ALA A 280 15.46 13.21 -4.30
N VAL A 281 16.45 12.47 -3.78
CA VAL A 281 17.31 12.94 -2.68
C VAL A 281 18.34 13.97 -3.16
N THR A 282 18.85 13.86 -4.38
CA THR A 282 19.74 14.88 -4.98
C THR A 282 19.02 16.15 -5.41
N SER A 283 17.78 16.07 -5.92
CA SER A 283 17.00 17.25 -6.30
C SER A 283 16.64 18.15 -5.12
N ALA A 284 16.39 17.57 -3.93
CA ALA A 284 16.14 18.33 -2.71
C ALA A 284 17.39 19.00 -2.14
N ARG A 285 18.59 18.49 -2.44
CA ARG A 285 19.87 19.05 -1.95
C ARG A 285 20.36 20.25 -2.77
N ILE A 286 19.93 20.35 -4.03
CA ILE A 286 20.28 21.47 -4.91
C ILE A 286 19.37 22.68 -4.64
N SER A 287 18.12 22.46 -4.21
CA SER A 287 17.17 23.54 -3.89
C SER A 287 17.34 24.17 -2.49
N GLN A 288 18.39 23.81 -1.74
CA GLN A 288 18.74 24.41 -0.44
C GLN A 288 20.08 25.14 -0.43
N ARG A 289 20.68 25.34 -1.61
CA ARG A 289 21.74 26.33 -1.82
C ARG A 289 21.24 27.29 -2.89
N ASP A 290 20.48 28.28 -2.44
CA ASP A 290 20.43 29.65 -2.94
C ASP A 290 19.71 30.48 -1.87
#